data_AF-A0A7Y5NW90-F1
#
_entry.id   AF-A0A7Y5NW90-F1
#
_cell.length_a   1.000
_cell.length_b   1.000
_cell.length_c   1.000
_cell.angle_alpha   90.00
_cell.angle_beta   90.00
_cell.angle_gamma   90.00
#
_symmetry.space_group_name_H-M   'P 1'
#
loop_
_entity.id
_entity.type
_entity.pdbx_description
1 polymer ?
#
loop_
_entity_poly.entity_id
_entity_poly.type
_entity_poly.pdbx_seq_one_letter_code
_entity_poly.pdbx_strand_id
1 'polypeptide(L)'
;AIVCVPLVPVAALLTAPIVHPERPARIARAALASVGALAAFIVYVELRKRWFPSPLPADLQKIPEPGSSFGEWAARDFMIWFHQAPLPKDPLNNPLVDAPTDLRVAGAMRVYFRGLVQVIFPWHLSGDYSSPQEPVPDTVIFPESVLGWAATVLPLGAALGLWIVSLIREIRTPEPIEPDTSTDASERKRPGRFEPSLEYLRSTKLGAFVRRHRVVLLRAFVEGLLILVATLLTWKLIGIGPGEINKDIGDKDPEHNKIIPEHILQDVLVYACLLSVAFGAFIESLWKPRTKGRRDVGMIVVAIGLVWLVVSYFPHSNMYVLLPTVRAERLWYFPALGTTMIIAVVLTGIVDRIRKSSFRTYAWMVPAAFLGFQAARAYWHATDYRDDLKFWKATKDAVPMSAKAHLNYSVMAGARKQMEVRLQESHIARNLAPEWAMAHIYTGDTLCRMGRVDESWPHYARGFELGYNDKSLISLALQCLFDYKKLKEHEPQLRALAAKYPGSWLAHLAIDTLDNGDKQGGVQREHKARSYNEGPKKDDEKEEESSDTATGSATEPAAKTTASEGG
;
A
#
# COMPACT_ATOMS: atom_id res chain seq x y z
N ALA A 1 1.42 1.85 9.39
CA ALA A 1 2.14 1.90 10.68
C ALA A 1 1.46 2.83 11.68
N ILE A 2 1.28 4.14 11.39
CA ILE A 2 0.71 5.12 12.33
C ILE A 2 -0.66 4.71 12.91
N VAL A 3 -1.55 4.12 12.10
CA VAL A 3 -2.88 3.66 12.55
C VAL A 3 -2.82 2.54 13.59
N CYS A 4 -1.71 1.80 13.70
CA CYS A 4 -1.55 0.77 14.72
C CYS A 4 -1.40 1.36 16.12
N VAL A 5 -0.89 2.60 16.23
CA VAL A 5 -0.70 3.31 17.52
C VAL A 5 -2.01 3.43 18.30
N PRO A 6 -3.15 3.83 17.70
CA PRO A 6 -4.45 3.78 18.38
C PRO A 6 -5.13 2.39 18.32
N LEU A 7 -4.97 1.62 17.24
CA LEU A 7 -5.71 0.35 17.07
C LEU A 7 -5.30 -0.74 18.06
N VAL A 8 -3.99 -0.90 18.29
CA VAL A 8 -3.46 -1.97 19.15
C VAL A 8 -3.88 -1.78 20.62
N PRO A 9 -3.78 -0.58 21.22
CA PRO A 9 -4.29 -0.32 22.57
C PRO A 9 -5.79 -0.51 22.72
N VAL A 10 -6.58 -0.06 21.74
CA VAL A 10 -8.03 -0.25 21.75
C VAL A 10 -8.37 -1.73 21.71
N ALA A 11 -7.71 -2.51 20.84
CA ALA A 11 -7.89 -3.96 20.82
C ALA A 11 -7.49 -4.61 22.15
N ALA A 12 -6.38 -4.20 22.77
CA ALA A 12 -5.94 -4.70 24.08
C ALA A 12 -6.94 -4.37 25.21
N LEU A 13 -7.50 -3.15 25.20
CA LEU A 13 -8.52 -2.72 26.16
C LEU A 13 -9.81 -3.54 26.05
N LEU A 14 -10.24 -3.80 24.82
CA LEU A 14 -11.52 -4.45 24.50
C LEU A 14 -11.44 -5.97 24.70
N THR A 15 -10.34 -6.61 24.28
CA THR A 15 -10.14 -8.07 24.37
C THR A 15 -9.64 -8.57 25.73
N ALA A 16 -9.18 -7.68 26.60
CA ALA A 16 -8.66 -7.99 27.93
C ALA A 16 -9.46 -9.05 28.73
N PRO A 17 -10.80 -8.95 28.86
CA PRO A 17 -11.63 -9.93 29.57
C PRO A 17 -11.78 -11.28 28.87
N ILE A 18 -11.52 -11.32 27.57
CA ILE A 18 -11.60 -12.54 26.75
C ILE A 18 -10.32 -13.35 26.95
N VAL A 19 -9.16 -12.69 26.82
CA VAL A 19 -7.84 -13.34 26.90
C VAL A 19 -7.41 -13.58 28.34
N HIS A 20 -7.78 -12.69 29.27
CA HIS A 20 -7.41 -12.77 30.68
C HIS A 20 -8.64 -12.65 31.57
N PRO A 21 -9.47 -13.70 31.63
CA PRO A 21 -10.77 -13.61 32.26
C PRO A 21 -10.70 -13.36 33.76
N GLU A 22 -9.73 -13.92 34.48
CA GLU A 22 -9.60 -13.73 35.92
C GLU A 22 -8.92 -12.40 36.29
N ARG A 23 -8.04 -11.88 35.42
CA ARG A 23 -7.25 -10.66 35.67
C ARG A 23 -7.21 -9.81 34.38
N PRO A 24 -8.33 -9.17 34.02
CA PRO A 24 -8.48 -8.56 32.71
C PRO A 24 -7.46 -7.45 32.42
N ALA A 25 -6.85 -6.78 33.40
CA ALA A 25 -5.75 -5.88 33.10
C ALA A 25 -6.14 -4.56 32.40
N ARG A 26 -7.42 -4.31 32.04
CA ARG A 26 -7.84 -3.50 30.87
C ARG A 26 -6.97 -2.27 30.61
N ILE A 27 -6.94 -1.31 31.55
CA ILE A 27 -6.22 -0.04 31.41
C ILE A 27 -4.71 -0.28 31.34
N ALA A 28 -4.16 -1.10 32.23
CA ALA A 28 -2.73 -1.38 32.26
C ALA A 28 -2.26 -2.10 30.99
N ARG A 29 -3.04 -3.06 30.48
CA ARG A 29 -2.76 -3.76 29.22
C ARG A 29 -2.83 -2.80 28.03
N ALA A 30 -3.83 -1.93 27.99
CA ALA A 30 -3.95 -0.91 26.95
C ALA A 30 -2.78 0.08 27.00
N ALA A 31 -2.35 0.50 28.19
CA ALA A 31 -1.20 1.38 28.39
C ALA A 31 0.10 0.71 27.91
N LEU A 32 0.34 -0.53 28.30
CA LEU A 32 1.48 -1.33 27.84
C LEU A 32 1.48 -1.53 26.33
N ALA A 33 0.32 -1.88 25.77
CA ALA A 33 0.13 -1.99 24.34
C ALA A 33 0.39 -0.66 23.61
N SER A 34 0.07 0.48 24.24
CA SER A 34 0.35 1.82 23.71
C SER A 34 1.84 2.09 23.66
N VAL A 35 2.56 1.80 24.74
CA VAL A 35 4.02 1.93 24.80
C VAL A 35 4.67 1.06 23.73
N GLY A 36 4.28 -0.21 23.62
CA GLY A 36 4.82 -1.13 22.61
C GLY A 36 4.52 -0.68 21.18
N ALA A 37 3.27 -0.26 20.89
CA ALA A 37 2.88 0.20 19.56
C ALA A 37 3.58 1.52 19.16
N LEU A 38 3.75 2.44 20.11
CA LEU A 38 4.47 3.70 19.89
C LEU A 38 5.96 3.44 19.64
N ALA A 39 6.60 2.57 20.44
CA ALA A 39 7.99 2.19 20.24
C ALA A 39 8.19 1.55 18.85
N ALA A 40 7.35 0.58 18.47
CA ALA A 40 7.40 -0.06 17.16
C ALA A 40 7.20 0.95 16.01
N PHE A 41 6.30 1.93 16.19
CA PHE A 41 6.09 2.98 15.21
C PHE A 41 7.32 3.89 15.05
N ILE A 42 7.93 4.32 16.15
CA ILE A 42 9.15 5.14 16.13
C ILE A 42 10.27 4.42 15.37
N VAL A 43 10.50 3.14 15.67
CA VAL A 43 11.51 2.32 14.97
C VAL A 43 11.23 2.21 13.49
N TYR A 44 9.99 1.94 13.12
CA TYR A 44 9.61 1.88 11.72
C TYR A 44 9.96 3.18 10.99
N VAL A 45 9.65 4.33 11.59
CA VAL A 45 9.93 5.65 10.99
C VAL A 45 11.45 5.88 10.87
N GLU A 46 12.20 5.63 11.95
CA GLU A 46 13.65 5.82 11.98
C GLU A 46 14.38 4.90 10.97
N LEU A 47 14.04 3.61 10.94
CA LEU A 47 14.61 2.66 9.99
C LEU A 47 14.29 3.04 8.55
N ARG A 48 13.03 3.42 8.28
CA ARG A 48 12.64 3.82 6.93
C ARG A 48 13.41 5.06 6.48
N LYS A 49 13.56 6.08 7.33
CA LYS A 49 14.34 7.29 6.99
C LYS A 49 15.80 6.95 6.69
N ARG A 50 16.41 6.06 7.48
CA ARG A 50 17.81 5.67 7.32
C ARG A 50 18.06 4.84 6.05
N TRP A 51 17.15 3.94 5.70
CA TRP A 51 17.33 3.05 4.55
C TRP A 51 16.78 3.62 3.24
N PHE A 52 15.80 4.50 3.33
CA PHE A 52 15.11 5.12 2.20
C PHE A 52 15.01 6.63 2.43
N PRO A 53 16.14 7.35 2.36
CA PRO A 53 16.13 8.81 2.43
C PRO A 53 15.28 9.37 1.28
N SER A 54 14.47 10.38 1.60
CA SER A 54 13.57 11.01 0.65
C SER A 54 13.69 12.52 0.73
N PRO A 55 13.60 13.24 -0.41
CA PRO A 55 13.62 14.69 -0.39
C PRO A 55 12.40 15.23 0.34
N LEU A 56 12.59 16.35 1.05
CA LEU A 56 11.51 16.99 1.78
C LEU A 56 10.45 17.52 0.80
N PRO A 57 9.16 17.14 0.94
CA PRO A 57 8.09 17.64 0.08
C PRO A 57 8.01 19.16 0.11
N ALA A 58 7.74 19.80 -1.04
CA ALA A 58 7.64 21.26 -1.17
C ALA A 58 6.63 21.89 -0.19
N ASP A 59 5.53 21.18 0.09
CA ASP A 59 4.50 21.61 1.04
C ASP A 59 5.05 21.75 2.49
N LEU A 60 6.05 20.94 2.86
CA LEU A 60 6.68 20.94 4.20
C LEU A 60 7.92 21.83 4.28
N GLN A 61 8.44 22.31 3.14
CA GLN A 61 9.53 23.28 3.09
C GLN A 61 9.08 24.66 3.59
N LYS A 62 7.78 24.98 3.46
CA LYS A 62 7.20 26.21 3.99
C LYS A 62 7.31 26.24 5.52
N ILE A 63 7.83 27.35 6.05
CA ILE A 63 7.97 27.58 7.49
C ILE A 63 6.69 28.29 7.98
N PRO A 64 6.08 27.86 9.10
CA PRO A 64 4.93 28.55 9.69
C PRO A 64 5.25 30.02 9.98
N GLU A 65 4.25 30.89 9.92
CA GLU A 65 4.45 32.33 10.13
C GLU A 65 4.90 32.63 11.58
N PRO A 66 5.69 33.69 11.82
CA PRO A 66 6.04 34.12 13.17
C PRO A 66 4.77 34.45 13.97
N GLY A 67 4.45 33.65 14.99
CA GLY A 67 3.21 33.76 15.79
C GLY A 67 2.26 32.56 15.67
N SER A 68 2.55 31.60 14.77
CA SER A 68 1.86 30.32 14.66
C SER A 68 1.79 29.54 15.98
N SER A 69 0.69 28.79 16.16
CA SER A 69 0.47 28.02 17.39
C SER A 69 1.50 26.90 17.58
N PHE A 70 1.76 26.50 18.83
CA PHE A 70 2.61 25.33 19.12
C PHE A 70 2.14 24.06 18.38
N GLY A 71 0.83 23.90 18.22
CA GLY A 71 0.25 22.76 17.50
C GLY A 71 0.63 22.73 16.02
N GLU A 72 0.71 23.90 15.37
CA GLU A 72 1.14 24.00 13.96
C GLU A 72 2.61 23.61 13.79
N TRP A 73 3.46 24.11 14.68
CA TRP A 73 4.88 23.74 14.71
C TRP A 73 5.06 22.24 14.97
N ALA A 74 4.42 21.71 16.00
CA ALA A 74 4.49 20.29 16.34
C ALA A 74 3.95 19.39 15.21
N ALA A 75 2.85 19.79 14.54
CA ALA A 75 2.31 19.06 13.41
C ALA A 75 3.27 19.06 12.21
N ARG A 76 3.88 20.20 11.90
CA ARG A 76 4.90 20.29 10.85
C ARG A 76 6.10 19.39 11.17
N ASP A 77 6.66 19.49 12.36
CA ASP A 77 7.84 18.72 12.76
C ASP A 77 7.55 17.22 12.77
N PHE A 78 6.36 16.83 13.24
CA PHE A 78 5.88 15.45 13.13
C PHE A 78 5.77 14.99 11.67
N MET A 79 5.20 15.83 10.80
CA MET A 79 5.08 15.50 9.37
C MET A 79 6.44 15.42 8.70
N ILE A 80 7.41 16.26 9.05
CA ILE A 80 8.80 16.16 8.57
C ILE A 80 9.44 14.86 9.07
N TRP A 81 9.21 14.49 10.32
CA TRP A 81 9.71 13.24 10.85
C TRP A 81 9.05 12.01 10.18
N PHE A 82 7.77 12.09 9.84
CA PHE A 82 7.00 10.97 9.29
C PHE A 82 6.89 10.92 7.76
N HIS A 83 7.22 11.99 7.02
CA HIS A 83 6.91 12.14 5.57
C HIS A 83 7.50 11.01 4.72
N GLN A 84 6.77 10.54 3.72
CA GLN A 84 7.26 9.58 2.74
C GLN A 84 7.79 10.28 1.48
N ALA A 85 8.44 9.53 0.58
CA ALA A 85 8.88 10.06 -0.70
C ALA A 85 7.71 10.75 -1.44
N PRO A 86 7.90 12.00 -1.89
CA PRO A 86 6.85 12.70 -2.62
C PRO A 86 6.60 11.99 -3.94
N LEU A 87 5.37 11.50 -4.11
CA LEU A 87 4.92 10.91 -5.36
C LEU A 87 4.26 12.00 -6.22
N PRO A 88 4.41 11.96 -7.56
CA PRO A 88 3.74 12.90 -8.45
C PRO A 88 2.22 12.89 -8.20
N LYS A 89 1.64 14.07 -8.02
CA LYS A 89 0.20 14.25 -7.91
C LYS A 89 -0.30 14.67 -9.30
N ASP A 90 -0.98 13.75 -9.98
CA ASP A 90 -1.50 13.93 -11.32
C ASP A 90 -3.04 13.81 -11.29
N PRO A 91 -3.79 14.82 -11.73
CA PRO A 91 -5.26 14.79 -11.79
C PRO A 91 -5.82 13.62 -12.60
N LEU A 92 -5.05 13.06 -13.53
CA LEU A 92 -5.47 11.85 -14.24
C LEU A 92 -5.55 10.64 -13.30
N ASN A 93 -4.58 10.47 -12.40
CA ASN A 93 -4.54 9.35 -11.44
C ASN A 93 -5.38 9.62 -10.18
N ASN A 94 -5.47 10.89 -9.78
CA ASN A 94 -6.36 11.32 -8.71
C ASN A 94 -6.96 12.70 -9.01
N PRO A 95 -8.20 12.77 -9.53
CA PRO A 95 -8.84 14.05 -9.84
C PRO A 95 -9.14 14.89 -8.60
N LEU A 96 -9.09 14.31 -7.40
CA LEU A 96 -9.30 15.04 -6.15
C LEU A 96 -8.08 15.88 -5.72
N VAL A 97 -6.96 15.82 -6.46
CA VAL A 97 -5.74 16.57 -6.15
C VAL A 97 -5.96 18.07 -6.21
N ASP A 98 -6.66 18.55 -7.25
CA ASP A 98 -6.91 19.97 -7.48
C ASP A 98 -8.28 20.43 -6.95
N ALA A 99 -9.02 19.52 -6.31
CA ALA A 99 -10.36 19.80 -5.80
C ALA A 99 -10.32 20.71 -4.55
N PRO A 100 -11.28 21.64 -4.40
CA PRO A 100 -11.55 22.31 -3.14
C PRO A 100 -11.74 21.31 -1.99
N THR A 101 -11.33 21.68 -0.77
CA THR A 101 -11.23 20.73 0.36
C THR A 101 -12.57 20.06 0.70
N ASP A 102 -13.66 20.80 0.64
CA ASP A 102 -15.03 20.31 0.87
C ASP A 102 -15.48 19.29 -0.19
N LEU A 103 -15.28 19.60 -1.48
CA LEU A 103 -15.58 18.68 -2.58
C LEU A 103 -14.64 17.47 -2.58
N ARG A 104 -13.38 17.65 -2.21
CA ARG A 104 -12.42 16.55 -2.02
C ARG A 104 -12.90 15.59 -0.95
N VAL A 105 -13.32 16.09 0.22
CA VAL A 105 -13.82 15.26 1.31
C VAL A 105 -15.10 14.53 0.87
N ALA A 106 -16.02 15.20 0.18
CA ALA A 106 -17.22 14.56 -0.36
C ALA A 106 -16.90 13.45 -1.38
N GLY A 107 -15.96 13.70 -2.30
CA GLY A 107 -15.46 12.71 -3.26
C GLY A 107 -14.77 11.53 -2.57
N ALA A 108 -13.96 11.80 -1.55
CA ALA A 108 -13.33 10.80 -0.70
C ALA A 108 -14.35 9.91 0.04
N MET A 109 -15.46 10.49 0.52
CA MET A 109 -16.57 9.72 1.13
C MET A 109 -17.22 8.76 0.13
N ARG A 110 -17.45 9.20 -1.12
CA ARG A 110 -17.93 8.32 -2.20
C ARG A 110 -16.95 7.17 -2.44
N VAL A 111 -15.66 7.47 -2.56
CA VAL A 111 -14.61 6.46 -2.78
C VAL A 111 -14.58 5.43 -1.65
N TYR A 112 -14.64 5.90 -0.40
CA TYR A 112 -14.70 5.03 0.78
C TYR A 112 -15.93 4.13 0.74
N PHE A 113 -17.12 4.69 0.49
CA PHE A 113 -18.36 3.92 0.41
C PHE A 113 -18.31 2.84 -0.68
N ARG A 114 -17.89 3.21 -1.90
CA ARG A 114 -17.80 2.26 -3.01
C ARG A 114 -16.76 1.17 -2.76
N GLY A 115 -15.65 1.52 -2.10
CA GLY A 115 -14.65 0.54 -1.69
C GLY A 115 -15.19 -0.44 -0.62
N LEU A 116 -15.97 0.05 0.35
CA LEU A 116 -16.61 -0.81 1.35
C LEU A 116 -17.58 -1.79 0.71
N VAL A 117 -18.36 -1.31 -0.27
CA VAL A 117 -19.25 -2.17 -1.07
C VAL A 117 -18.44 -3.25 -1.79
N GLN A 118 -17.27 -2.94 -2.36
CA GLN A 118 -16.43 -3.94 -3.02
C GLN A 118 -15.86 -5.00 -2.06
N VAL A 119 -15.55 -4.64 -0.81
CA VAL A 119 -15.07 -5.63 0.17
C VAL A 119 -16.15 -6.66 0.48
N ILE A 120 -17.40 -6.23 0.56
CA ILE A 120 -18.55 -7.09 0.86
C ILE A 120 -19.06 -7.81 -0.41
N PHE A 121 -19.02 -7.13 -1.55
CA PHE A 121 -19.55 -7.58 -2.82
C PHE A 121 -18.61 -7.18 -3.99
N PRO A 122 -17.52 -7.93 -4.23
CA PRO A 122 -16.50 -7.65 -5.24
C PRO A 122 -16.96 -8.00 -6.67
N TRP A 123 -18.07 -7.39 -7.10
CA TRP A 123 -18.67 -7.66 -8.40
C TRP A 123 -17.89 -7.05 -9.57
N HIS A 124 -17.38 -5.83 -9.39
CA HIS A 124 -16.49 -5.17 -10.36
C HIS A 124 -15.17 -4.82 -9.67
N LEU A 125 -14.11 -5.52 -10.09
CA LEU A 125 -12.73 -5.33 -9.65
C LEU A 125 -11.94 -4.78 -10.84
N SER A 126 -10.98 -3.90 -10.57
CA SER A 126 -10.20 -3.18 -11.57
C SER A 126 -8.79 -2.95 -11.08
N GLY A 127 -7.81 -3.08 -11.99
CA GLY A 127 -6.43 -2.73 -11.72
C GLY A 127 -6.19 -1.22 -11.53
N ASP A 128 -7.12 -0.37 -12.01
CA ASP A 128 -7.00 1.08 -12.01
C ASP A 128 -8.39 1.75 -11.98
N TYR A 129 -8.55 2.84 -11.23
CA TYR A 129 -9.81 3.60 -11.08
C TYR A 129 -9.62 5.08 -11.44
N SER A 130 -8.68 5.39 -12.33
CA SER A 130 -8.29 6.74 -12.71
C SER A 130 -9.41 7.54 -13.36
N SER A 131 -9.15 8.84 -13.50
CA SER A 131 -10.07 9.82 -14.07
C SER A 131 -10.52 9.48 -15.49
N PRO A 132 -11.75 9.92 -15.89
CA PRO A 132 -12.81 10.51 -15.08
C PRO A 132 -13.75 9.51 -14.36
N GLN A 133 -13.29 8.30 -13.99
CA GLN A 133 -14.16 7.32 -13.32
C GLN A 133 -14.64 7.76 -11.92
N GLU A 134 -13.78 8.47 -11.18
CA GLU A 134 -14.06 9.00 -9.86
C GLU A 134 -13.89 10.55 -9.87
N PRO A 135 -14.77 11.30 -10.56
CA PRO A 135 -14.57 12.74 -10.78
C PRO A 135 -14.76 13.55 -9.50
N VAL A 136 -14.27 14.79 -9.49
CA VAL A 136 -14.62 15.76 -8.44
C VAL A 136 -16.15 15.95 -8.45
N PRO A 137 -16.84 15.82 -7.30
CA PRO A 137 -18.28 16.01 -7.27
C PRO A 137 -18.64 17.49 -7.43
N ASP A 138 -19.80 17.77 -8.05
CA ASP A 138 -20.30 19.14 -8.22
C ASP A 138 -20.82 19.74 -6.90
N THR A 139 -21.20 18.89 -5.94
CA THR A 139 -21.75 19.29 -4.64
C THR A 139 -21.19 18.43 -3.52
N VAL A 140 -21.22 18.97 -2.30
CA VAL A 140 -20.77 18.25 -1.10
C VAL A 140 -21.74 17.15 -0.68
N ILE A 141 -23.04 17.34 -0.94
CA ILE A 141 -24.11 16.44 -0.48
C ILE A 141 -24.74 15.73 -1.68
N PHE A 142 -24.43 14.45 -1.79
CA PHE A 142 -25.03 13.50 -2.73
C PHE A 142 -25.07 12.09 -2.10
N PRO A 143 -25.88 11.15 -2.60
CA PRO A 143 -26.16 9.88 -1.92
C PRO A 143 -24.91 9.13 -1.43
N GLU A 144 -23.89 8.94 -2.26
CA GLU A 144 -22.69 8.21 -1.83
C GLU A 144 -21.80 8.98 -0.85
N SER A 145 -21.80 10.32 -0.86
CA SER A 145 -21.11 11.11 0.17
C SER A 145 -21.75 10.94 1.55
N VAL A 146 -23.10 10.91 1.60
CA VAL A 146 -23.86 10.72 2.84
C VAL A 146 -23.68 9.29 3.35
N LEU A 147 -23.73 8.29 2.46
CA LEU A 147 -23.49 6.90 2.81
C LEU A 147 -22.04 6.67 3.25
N GLY A 148 -21.07 7.33 2.61
CA GLY A 148 -19.67 7.32 3.03
C GLY A 148 -19.48 7.90 4.42
N TRP A 149 -20.05 9.08 4.68
CA TRP A 149 -20.02 9.72 6.00
C TRP A 149 -20.67 8.83 7.07
N ALA A 150 -21.85 8.26 6.77
CA ALA A 150 -22.54 7.34 7.68
C ALA A 150 -21.69 6.09 7.95
N ALA A 151 -21.03 5.53 6.93
CA ALA A 151 -20.11 4.41 7.06
C ALA A 151 -18.79 4.76 7.78
N THR A 152 -18.50 6.04 8.02
CA THR A 152 -17.37 6.48 8.85
C THR A 152 -17.82 6.70 10.30
N VAL A 153 -18.95 7.38 10.52
CA VAL A 153 -19.39 7.82 11.85
C VAL A 153 -20.16 6.72 12.59
N LEU A 154 -21.12 6.06 11.93
CA LEU A 154 -21.98 5.06 12.59
C LEU A 154 -21.19 3.87 13.15
N PRO A 155 -20.17 3.31 12.45
CA PRO A 155 -19.36 2.24 13.01
C PRO A 155 -18.65 2.62 14.32
N LEU A 156 -18.09 3.84 14.40
CA LEU A 156 -17.41 4.30 15.61
C LEU A 156 -18.40 4.47 16.78
N GLY A 157 -19.56 5.07 16.52
CA GLY A 157 -20.63 5.20 17.52
C GLY A 157 -21.18 3.85 17.97
N ALA A 158 -21.42 2.93 17.03
CA ALA A 158 -21.89 1.58 17.32
C ALA A 158 -20.84 0.77 18.11
N ALA A 159 -19.55 0.90 17.79
CA ALA A 159 -18.48 0.26 18.55
C ALA A 159 -18.44 0.74 20.01
N LEU A 160 -18.56 2.05 20.23
CA LEU A 160 -18.64 2.64 21.57
C LEU A 160 -19.86 2.11 22.33
N GLY A 161 -21.03 2.08 21.69
CA GLY A 161 -22.26 1.55 22.27
C GLY A 161 -22.15 0.07 22.65
N LEU A 162 -21.63 -0.77 21.75
CA LEU A 162 -21.40 -2.20 22.01
C LEU A 162 -20.44 -2.43 23.16
N TRP A 163 -19.38 -1.63 23.26
CA TRP A 163 -18.44 -1.70 24.37
C TRP A 163 -19.10 -1.32 25.70
N ILE A 164 -19.86 -0.21 25.74
CA ILE A 164 -20.59 0.22 26.95
C ILE A 164 -21.60 -0.85 27.38
N VAL A 165 -22.36 -1.43 26.45
CA VAL A 165 -23.31 -2.51 26.74
C VAL A 165 -22.59 -3.74 27.29
N SER A 166 -21.45 -4.12 26.69
CA SER A 166 -20.62 -5.23 27.16
C SER A 166 -20.12 -4.99 28.59
N LEU A 167 -19.66 -3.78 28.90
CA LEU A 167 -19.23 -3.39 30.25
C LEU A 167 -20.39 -3.45 31.26
N ILE A 168 -21.56 -2.91 30.90
CA ILE A 168 -22.74 -2.94 31.78
C ILE A 168 -23.14 -4.38 32.08
N ARG A 169 -23.14 -5.27 31.08
CA ARG A 169 -23.49 -6.68 31.26
C ARG A 169 -22.47 -7.46 32.07
N GLU A 170 -21.19 -7.15 31.90
CA GLU A 170 -20.12 -7.71 32.72
C GLU A 170 -20.31 -7.37 34.21
N ILE A 171 -20.72 -6.14 34.51
CA ILE A 171 -20.97 -5.66 35.88
C ILE A 171 -22.29 -6.21 36.46
N ARG A 172 -23.38 -6.16 35.68
CA ARG A 172 -24.73 -6.45 36.18
C ARG A 172 -25.12 -7.92 36.14
N THR A 173 -24.51 -8.71 35.26
CA THR A 173 -24.82 -10.14 35.10
C THR A 173 -23.55 -10.99 35.11
N PRO A 174 -22.77 -10.97 36.20
CA PRO A 174 -21.50 -11.68 36.24
C PRO A 174 -21.74 -13.19 36.39
N GLU A 175 -21.38 -13.95 35.36
CA GLU A 175 -21.40 -15.41 35.38
C GLU A 175 -20.15 -15.96 36.09
N PRO A 176 -20.21 -17.12 36.75
CA PRO A 176 -19.00 -17.78 37.25
C PRO A 176 -17.98 -17.93 36.12
N ILE A 177 -16.74 -17.52 36.38
CA ILE A 177 -15.65 -17.82 35.45
C ILE A 177 -15.38 -19.31 35.59
N GLU A 178 -15.78 -20.09 34.58
CA GLU A 178 -15.45 -21.51 34.54
C GLU A 178 -13.92 -21.64 34.62
N PRO A 179 -13.39 -22.40 35.60
CA PRO A 179 -11.99 -22.77 35.59
C PRO A 179 -11.73 -23.53 34.28
N ASP A 180 -10.58 -23.30 33.66
CA ASP A 180 -10.20 -23.93 32.40
C ASP A 180 -10.06 -25.46 32.59
N THR A 181 -11.17 -26.19 32.53
CA THR A 181 -11.22 -27.65 32.67
C THR A 181 -10.68 -28.36 31.43
N SER A 182 -10.22 -27.64 30.41
CA SER A 182 -9.55 -28.24 29.24
C SER A 182 -8.20 -28.90 29.59
N THR A 183 -7.69 -28.70 30.82
CA THR A 183 -6.44 -29.32 31.28
C THR A 183 -6.59 -30.41 32.35
N ASP A 184 -7.81 -30.79 32.77
CA ASP A 184 -7.94 -31.88 33.75
C ASP A 184 -9.24 -32.70 33.56
N ALA A 185 -9.10 -33.90 32.97
CA ALA A 185 -9.66 -35.17 33.49
C ALA A 185 -9.87 -36.30 32.45
N SER A 186 -9.79 -36.09 31.13
CA SER A 186 -10.08 -37.16 30.15
C SER A 186 -8.86 -37.85 29.50
N GLU A 187 -7.64 -37.33 29.65
CA GLU A 187 -6.42 -37.97 29.10
C GLU A 187 -5.69 -38.90 30.08
N ARG A 188 -6.30 -39.26 31.21
CA ARG A 188 -5.85 -40.43 32.00
C ARG A 188 -6.33 -41.71 31.32
N LYS A 189 -5.65 -42.15 30.26
CA LYS A 189 -5.49 -43.58 29.90
C LYS A 189 -4.65 -43.73 28.62
N ARG A 190 -3.34 -43.89 28.81
CA ARG A 190 -2.50 -44.95 28.21
C ARG A 190 -1.07 -44.77 28.78
N PRO A 191 -0.54 -45.72 29.57
CA PRO A 191 0.86 -45.66 29.95
C PRO A 191 1.69 -45.99 28.71
N GLY A 192 2.21 -44.96 28.03
CA GLY A 192 3.27 -45.13 27.06
C GLY A 192 4.50 -45.66 27.80
N ARG A 193 4.89 -46.90 27.48
CA ARG A 193 6.19 -47.48 27.85
C ARG A 193 7.29 -46.64 27.18
N PHE A 194 7.74 -45.54 27.78
CA PHE A 194 9.05 -44.91 27.51
C PHE A 194 9.13 -43.66 28.40
N GLU A 195 9.83 -43.74 29.53
CA GLU A 195 10.59 -42.63 30.16
C GLU A 195 11.13 -43.05 31.55
N PRO A 196 12.31 -43.68 31.65
CA PRO A 196 12.94 -43.97 32.95
C PRO A 196 13.73 -42.78 33.54
N SER A 197 13.82 -41.62 32.88
CA SER A 197 14.74 -40.53 33.28
C SER A 197 14.09 -39.30 33.92
N LEU A 198 12.75 -39.17 33.89
CA LEU A 198 12.02 -38.00 34.42
C LEU A 198 11.33 -38.24 35.78
N GLU A 199 11.36 -39.46 36.31
CA GLU A 199 10.76 -39.79 37.61
C GLU A 199 11.48 -39.15 38.80
N TYR A 200 12.78 -38.89 38.69
CA TYR A 200 13.55 -38.22 39.73
C TYR A 200 13.10 -36.76 39.92
N LEU A 201 12.75 -36.06 38.85
CA LEU A 201 12.18 -34.71 38.95
C LEU A 201 10.78 -34.72 39.56
N ARG A 202 9.99 -35.79 39.39
CA ARG A 202 8.62 -35.90 39.96
C ARG A 202 8.58 -35.96 41.48
N SER A 203 9.63 -36.40 42.16
CA SER A 203 9.70 -36.47 43.63
C SER A 203 10.31 -35.22 44.29
N THR A 204 10.90 -34.32 43.49
CA THR A 204 11.55 -33.11 44.01
C THR A 204 10.58 -31.95 44.22
N LYS A 205 10.88 -31.07 45.17
CA LYS A 205 10.16 -29.79 45.36
C LYS A 205 10.12 -28.97 44.06
N LEU A 206 11.17 -29.07 43.23
CA LEU A 206 11.25 -28.40 41.94
C LEU A 206 10.24 -28.96 40.93
N GLY A 207 10.09 -30.28 40.79
CA GLY A 207 9.06 -30.85 39.90
C GLY A 207 7.63 -30.67 40.40
N ALA A 208 7.42 -30.50 41.71
CA ALA A 208 6.14 -30.05 42.25
C ALA A 208 5.86 -28.57 41.93
N PHE A 209 6.86 -27.70 42.04
CA PHE A 209 6.78 -26.28 41.68
C PHE A 209 6.52 -26.08 40.18
N VAL A 210 7.27 -26.78 39.33
CA VAL A 210 7.13 -26.72 37.86
C VAL A 210 5.76 -27.22 37.42
N ARG A 211 5.21 -28.28 38.04
CA ARG A 211 3.83 -28.71 37.76
C ARG A 211 2.80 -27.66 38.17
N ARG A 212 2.93 -27.09 39.37
CA ARG A 212 2.01 -26.07 39.89
C ARG A 212 1.99 -24.81 39.03
N HIS A 213 3.12 -24.46 38.41
CA HIS A 213 3.25 -23.23 37.61
C HIS A 213 3.51 -23.50 36.12
N ARG A 214 3.22 -24.71 35.61
CA ARG A 214 3.60 -25.15 34.25
C ARG A 214 3.09 -24.20 33.18
N VAL A 215 1.84 -23.76 33.27
CA VAL A 215 1.20 -22.85 32.31
C VAL A 215 1.88 -21.48 32.36
N VAL A 216 2.19 -20.98 33.55
CA VAL A 216 2.87 -19.68 33.75
C VAL A 216 4.30 -19.74 33.22
N LEU A 217 5.05 -20.82 33.52
CA LEU A 217 6.41 -21.02 33.04
C LEU A 217 6.48 -21.19 31.52
N LEU A 218 5.54 -21.96 30.94
CA LEU A 218 5.45 -22.13 29.49
C LEU A 218 5.12 -20.80 28.80
N ARG A 219 4.17 -20.03 29.35
CA ARG A 219 3.82 -18.71 28.85
C ARG A 219 5.01 -17.75 28.94
N ALA A 220 5.69 -17.69 30.08
CA ALA A 220 6.88 -16.85 30.26
C ALA A 220 8.03 -17.26 29.31
N PHE A 221 8.21 -18.56 29.07
CA PHE A 221 9.19 -19.06 28.11
C PHE A 221 8.84 -18.65 26.66
N VAL A 222 7.58 -18.81 26.25
CA VAL A 222 7.10 -18.40 24.92
C VAL A 222 7.20 -16.88 24.75
N GLU A 223 6.76 -16.11 25.74
CA GLU A 223 6.89 -14.65 25.75
C GLU A 223 8.38 -14.24 25.66
N GLY A 224 9.26 -14.88 26.44
CA GLY A 224 10.72 -14.69 26.38
C GLY A 224 11.33 -15.00 25.02
N LEU A 225 10.91 -16.10 24.39
CA LEU A 225 11.34 -16.49 23.05
C LEU A 225 10.87 -15.47 22.00
N LEU A 226 9.62 -15.01 22.08
CA LEU A 226 9.10 -13.98 21.18
C LEU A 226 9.85 -12.66 21.32
N ILE A 227 10.20 -12.26 22.54
CA ILE A 227 11.04 -11.07 22.80
C ILE A 227 12.43 -11.26 22.20
N LEU A 228 13.06 -12.43 22.42
CA LEU A 228 14.37 -12.74 21.85
C LEU A 228 14.33 -12.69 20.32
N VAL A 229 13.34 -13.32 19.70
CA VAL A 229 13.16 -13.31 18.24
C VAL A 229 12.90 -11.89 17.73
N ALA A 230 12.05 -11.11 18.38
CA ALA A 230 11.82 -9.71 18.02
C ALA A 230 13.09 -8.87 18.15
N THR A 231 13.89 -9.10 19.19
CA THR A 231 15.17 -8.43 19.42
C THR A 231 16.18 -8.79 18.34
N LEU A 232 16.34 -10.08 18.02
CA LEU A 232 17.23 -10.57 16.97
C LEU A 232 16.81 -10.09 15.57
N LEU A 233 15.51 -10.10 15.28
CA LEU A 233 14.97 -9.56 14.04
C LEU A 233 15.22 -8.07 13.95
N THR A 234 15.00 -7.31 15.02
CA THR A 234 15.28 -5.86 15.05
C THR A 234 16.76 -5.59 14.86
N TRP A 235 17.64 -6.32 15.56
CA TRP A 235 19.09 -6.22 15.40
C TRP A 235 19.54 -6.53 13.97
N LYS A 236 19.05 -7.64 13.40
CA LYS A 236 19.33 -8.02 12.01
C LYS A 236 18.79 -6.98 11.03
N LEU A 237 17.58 -6.48 11.26
CA LEU A 237 16.95 -5.44 10.44
C LEU A 237 17.83 -4.19 10.44
N ILE A 238 18.18 -3.65 11.62
CA ILE A 238 19.04 -2.47 11.76
C ILE A 238 20.35 -2.62 10.95
N GLY A 239 20.96 -3.82 10.99
CA GLY A 239 22.19 -4.14 10.26
C GLY A 239 22.06 -4.35 8.75
N ILE A 240 20.86 -4.34 8.16
CA ILE A 240 20.67 -4.47 6.70
C ILE A 240 21.15 -3.21 5.96
N GLY A 241 21.14 -2.04 6.60
CA GLY A 241 21.74 -0.79 6.10
C GLY A 241 21.34 -0.38 4.66
N PRO A 242 21.81 0.78 4.17
CA PRO A 242 21.72 1.09 2.75
C PRO A 242 22.67 0.16 1.99
N GLY A 243 22.11 -0.81 1.26
CA GLY A 243 22.90 -1.62 0.32
C GLY A 243 23.36 -0.77 -0.90
N GLU A 244 24.25 -1.33 -1.71
CA GLU A 244 24.74 -0.73 -2.97
C GLU A 244 23.61 -0.20 -3.89
N ILE A 245 22.40 -0.74 -3.77
CA ILE A 245 21.20 -0.35 -4.54
C ILE A 245 20.66 1.04 -4.14
N ASN A 246 20.91 1.51 -2.92
CA ASN A 246 20.34 2.75 -2.39
C ASN A 246 21.35 3.89 -2.21
N LYS A 247 22.62 3.68 -2.57
CA LYS A 247 23.72 4.64 -2.33
C LYS A 247 23.53 6.01 -3.01
N ASP A 248 22.73 6.06 -4.06
CA ASP A 248 22.47 7.25 -4.88
C ASP A 248 21.08 7.88 -4.66
N ILE A 249 20.28 7.34 -3.72
CA ILE A 249 18.94 7.85 -3.41
C ILE A 249 19.06 8.77 -2.18
N GLY A 250 18.56 10.00 -2.26
CA GLY A 250 18.44 10.93 -1.12
C GLY A 250 19.49 12.04 -1.05
N ASP A 251 19.38 12.85 0.01
CA ASP A 251 20.33 13.93 0.31
C ASP A 251 21.68 13.33 0.73
N LYS A 252 22.77 13.81 0.13
CA LYS A 252 24.12 13.22 0.27
C LYS A 252 24.81 13.55 1.59
N ASP A 253 24.16 14.30 2.47
CA ASP A 253 24.66 14.63 3.79
C ASP A 253 24.14 13.64 4.86
N PRO A 254 24.95 12.65 5.28
CA PRO A 254 24.56 11.64 6.27
C PRO A 254 24.47 12.16 7.71
N GLU A 255 24.98 13.37 8.00
CA GLU A 255 24.94 13.97 9.34
C GLU A 255 23.64 14.74 9.59
N HIS A 256 23.00 15.31 8.55
CA HIS A 256 21.72 15.99 8.67
C HIS A 256 20.50 15.05 8.85
N ASN A 257 20.66 13.74 8.61
CA ASN A 257 19.56 12.77 8.60
C ASN A 257 19.49 11.86 9.85
N LYS A 258 20.44 11.98 10.80
CA LYS A 258 20.47 11.17 12.03
C LYS A 258 20.06 11.99 13.25
N ILE A 259 18.77 11.94 13.60
CA ILE A 259 18.26 12.61 14.81
C ILE A 259 18.61 11.80 16.09
N ILE A 260 18.73 10.47 15.99
CA ILE A 260 19.00 9.57 17.12
C ILE A 260 20.14 8.60 16.76
N PRO A 261 21.22 8.49 17.56
CA PRO A 261 22.27 7.49 17.40
C PRO A 261 21.75 6.04 17.43
N GLU A 262 22.38 5.13 16.69
CA GLU A 262 21.93 3.74 16.53
C GLU A 262 21.88 2.94 17.83
N HIS A 263 22.90 3.09 18.68
CA HIS A 263 22.94 2.45 20.00
C HIS A 263 21.80 2.94 20.90
N ILE A 264 21.45 4.23 20.85
CA ILE A 264 20.31 4.78 21.62
C ILE A 264 18.99 4.18 21.13
N LEU A 265 18.80 4.02 19.81
CA LEU A 265 17.59 3.40 19.27
C LEU A 265 17.47 1.93 19.70
N GLN A 266 18.58 1.19 19.68
CA GLN A 266 18.65 -0.21 20.15
C GLN A 266 18.35 -0.31 21.65
N ASP A 267 18.99 0.52 22.46
CA ASP A 267 18.81 0.55 23.91
C ASP A 267 17.37 0.91 24.28
N VAL A 268 16.82 1.99 23.70
CA VAL A 268 15.43 2.41 23.94
C VAL A 268 14.45 1.28 23.62
N LEU A 269 14.69 0.52 22.55
CA LEU A 269 13.84 -0.62 22.19
C LEU A 269 13.93 -1.78 23.16
N VAL A 270 15.15 -2.20 23.48
CA VAL A 270 15.39 -3.31 24.39
C VAL A 270 14.83 -2.96 25.77
N TYR A 271 15.11 -1.77 26.27
CA TYR A 271 14.58 -1.31 27.54
C TYR A 271 13.06 -1.09 27.50
N ALA A 272 12.47 -0.58 26.43
CA ALA A 272 11.01 -0.45 26.32
C ALA A 272 10.30 -1.81 26.29
N CYS A 273 10.86 -2.80 25.60
CA CYS A 273 10.36 -4.18 25.59
C CYS A 273 10.47 -4.83 26.97
N LEU A 274 11.66 -4.76 27.60
CA LEU A 274 11.89 -5.31 28.94
C LEU A 274 11.01 -4.63 29.99
N LEU A 275 10.87 -3.30 29.93
CA LEU A 275 10.00 -2.54 30.82
C LEU A 275 8.53 -2.94 30.63
N SER A 276 8.08 -3.11 29.39
CA SER A 276 6.70 -3.52 29.10
C SER A 276 6.38 -4.89 29.68
N VAL A 277 7.35 -5.81 29.62
CA VAL A 277 7.24 -7.17 30.16
C VAL A 277 7.29 -7.18 31.69
N ALA A 278 8.28 -6.49 32.27
CA ALA A 278 8.43 -6.37 33.72
C ALA A 278 7.22 -5.68 34.36
N PHE A 279 6.72 -4.60 33.75
CA PHE A 279 5.54 -3.89 34.21
C PHE A 279 4.26 -4.73 34.00
N GLY A 280 4.16 -5.49 32.91
CA GLY A 280 3.09 -6.46 32.70
C GLY A 280 3.02 -7.51 33.81
N ALA A 281 4.17 -8.12 34.15
CA ALA A 281 4.30 -9.10 35.23
C ALA A 281 4.01 -8.48 36.61
N PHE A 282 4.47 -7.25 36.85
CA PHE A 282 4.19 -6.50 38.08
C PHE A 282 2.69 -6.25 38.25
N ILE A 283 2.03 -5.72 37.23
CA ILE A 283 0.57 -5.50 37.23
C ILE A 283 -0.18 -6.83 37.45
N GLU A 284 0.26 -7.92 36.81
CA GLU A 284 -0.33 -9.25 36.99
C GLU A 284 -0.19 -9.75 38.44
N SER A 285 0.89 -9.38 39.13
CA SER A 285 1.12 -9.73 40.54
C SER A 285 0.28 -8.91 41.54
N LEU A 286 -0.10 -7.68 41.18
CA LEU A 286 -0.88 -6.79 42.05
C LEU A 286 -2.39 -7.06 42.03
N TRP A 287 -2.92 -7.77 41.02
CA TRP A 287 -4.36 -7.93 40.85
C TRP A 287 -4.90 -9.23 41.42
N LYS A 288 -5.93 -9.10 42.28
CA LYS A 288 -6.68 -10.26 42.78
C LYS A 288 -7.51 -10.84 41.64
N PRO A 289 -7.50 -12.18 41.45
CA PRO A 289 -8.32 -12.83 40.46
C PRO A 289 -9.81 -12.62 40.79
N ARG A 290 -10.59 -12.20 39.80
CA ARG A 290 -12.05 -12.18 39.91
C ARG A 290 -12.60 -13.59 39.65
N THR A 291 -13.66 -13.96 40.36
CA THR A 291 -14.31 -15.28 40.27
C THR A 291 -15.55 -15.29 39.39
N LYS A 292 -16.04 -14.10 39.00
CA LYS A 292 -17.21 -13.94 38.14
C LYS A 292 -16.98 -12.87 37.07
N GLY A 293 -17.56 -13.05 35.89
CA GLY A 293 -17.50 -12.11 34.76
C GLY A 293 -18.14 -12.69 33.50
N ARG A 294 -19.03 -11.93 32.87
CA ARG A 294 -19.66 -12.29 31.58
C ARG A 294 -18.78 -11.87 30.39
N ARG A 295 -18.71 -12.73 29.37
CA ARG A 295 -17.86 -12.53 28.19
C ARG A 295 -18.70 -12.44 26.91
N ASP A 296 -19.12 -11.24 26.54
CA ASP A 296 -19.85 -11.00 25.29
C ASP A 296 -18.87 -10.90 24.09
N VAL A 297 -18.21 -12.02 23.78
CA VAL A 297 -17.12 -12.12 22.77
C VAL A 297 -17.55 -11.53 21.42
N GLY A 298 -18.74 -11.88 20.93
CA GLY A 298 -19.24 -11.37 19.65
C GLY A 298 -19.38 -9.85 19.61
N MET A 299 -19.88 -9.21 20.67
CA MET A 299 -20.03 -7.74 20.73
C MET A 299 -18.67 -7.04 20.71
N ILE A 300 -17.71 -7.59 21.46
CA ILE A 300 -16.35 -7.06 21.53
C ILE A 300 -15.64 -7.18 20.17
N VAL A 301 -15.74 -8.33 19.51
CA VAL A 301 -15.14 -8.56 18.18
C VAL A 301 -15.75 -7.62 17.14
N VAL A 302 -17.07 -7.41 17.16
CA VAL A 302 -17.73 -6.45 16.27
C VAL A 302 -17.27 -5.02 16.57
N ALA A 303 -17.19 -4.62 17.84
CA ALA A 303 -16.72 -3.28 18.21
C ALA A 303 -15.29 -3.01 17.70
N ILE A 304 -14.38 -3.99 17.86
CA ILE A 304 -13.02 -3.90 17.32
C ILE A 304 -13.05 -3.81 15.80
N GLY A 305 -13.82 -4.66 15.12
CA GLY A 305 -13.92 -4.66 13.66
C GLY A 305 -14.44 -3.33 13.10
N LEU A 306 -15.40 -2.70 13.77
CA LEU A 306 -15.96 -1.40 13.38
C LEU A 306 -14.94 -0.26 13.54
N VAL A 307 -14.20 -0.22 14.64
CA VAL A 307 -13.11 0.77 14.82
C VAL A 307 -11.98 0.51 13.83
N TRP A 308 -11.60 -0.77 13.65
CA TRP A 308 -10.54 -1.18 12.74
C TRP A 308 -10.83 -0.73 11.32
N LEU A 309 -12.03 -1.03 10.81
CA LEU A 309 -12.47 -0.63 9.47
C LEU A 309 -12.21 0.86 9.20
N VAL A 310 -12.70 1.73 10.09
CA VAL A 310 -12.64 3.18 9.88
C VAL A 310 -11.23 3.73 10.06
N VAL A 311 -10.59 3.42 11.18
CA VAL A 311 -9.28 4.00 11.54
C VAL A 311 -8.18 3.53 10.60
N SER A 312 -8.23 2.28 10.14
CA SER A 312 -7.22 1.74 9.21
C SER A 312 -7.34 2.30 7.79
N TYR A 313 -8.56 2.64 7.33
CA TYR A 313 -8.77 3.22 6.01
C TYR A 313 -8.50 4.73 5.99
N PHE A 314 -8.65 5.42 7.12
CA PHE A 314 -8.56 6.88 7.22
C PHE A 314 -7.33 7.51 6.51
N PRO A 315 -6.09 6.99 6.63
CA PRO A 315 -4.95 7.55 5.91
C PRO A 315 -5.01 7.39 4.39
N HIS A 316 -5.75 6.40 3.91
CA HIS A 316 -5.91 6.09 2.48
C HIS A 316 -7.16 6.72 1.87
N SER A 317 -7.91 7.48 2.66
CA SER A 317 -9.22 7.99 2.28
C SER A 317 -9.20 9.16 1.30
N ASN A 318 -8.06 9.82 1.09
CA ASN A 318 -7.96 11.12 0.41
C ASN A 318 -8.65 12.29 1.14
N MET A 319 -9.16 12.10 2.38
CA MET A 319 -9.77 13.18 3.18
C MET A 319 -8.71 14.09 3.80
N TYR A 320 -7.73 13.47 4.49
CA TYR A 320 -6.66 14.17 5.21
C TYR A 320 -5.32 14.09 4.44
N VAL A 321 -4.87 12.87 4.10
CA VAL A 321 -3.67 12.66 3.27
C VAL A 321 -4.11 12.43 1.84
N LEU A 322 -3.70 13.34 0.95
CA LEU A 322 -3.95 13.23 -0.49
C LEU A 322 -2.95 12.25 -1.11
N LEU A 323 -3.46 11.17 -1.67
CA LEU A 323 -2.65 10.14 -2.34
C LEU A 323 -2.54 10.43 -3.85
N PRO A 324 -1.53 9.88 -4.54
CA PRO A 324 -1.45 9.93 -6.00
C PRO A 324 -2.56 9.15 -6.71
N THR A 325 -3.23 8.23 -6.02
CA THR A 325 -4.28 7.39 -6.57
C THR A 325 -5.58 7.65 -5.84
N VAL A 326 -6.66 7.92 -6.58
CA VAL A 326 -7.98 8.17 -5.99
C VAL A 326 -8.54 6.93 -5.29
N ARG A 327 -8.43 5.76 -5.93
CA ARG A 327 -8.99 4.50 -5.45
C ARG A 327 -8.18 3.32 -5.96
N ALA A 328 -7.92 2.35 -5.10
CA ALA A 328 -7.32 1.07 -5.46
C ALA A 328 -7.69 -0.02 -4.46
N GLU A 329 -7.78 -1.27 -4.93
CA GLU A 329 -8.16 -2.43 -4.11
C GLU A 329 -7.14 -2.72 -3.01
N ARG A 330 -5.84 -2.57 -3.31
CA ARG A 330 -4.76 -2.77 -2.34
C ARG A 330 -4.85 -1.88 -1.09
N LEU A 331 -5.56 -0.73 -1.18
CA LEU A 331 -5.78 0.15 -0.04
C LEU A 331 -6.74 -0.46 0.99
N TRP A 332 -7.50 -1.49 0.60
CA TRP A 332 -8.46 -2.19 1.47
C TRP A 332 -7.89 -3.41 2.18
N TYR A 333 -6.66 -3.86 1.88
CA TYR A 333 -6.10 -5.07 2.49
C TYR A 333 -6.06 -5.01 4.02
N PHE A 334 -5.60 -3.90 4.58
CA PHE A 334 -5.53 -3.72 6.02
C PHE A 334 -6.90 -3.44 6.68
N PRO A 335 -7.77 -2.58 6.09
CA PRO A 335 -9.16 -2.42 6.54
C PRO A 335 -10.04 -3.67 6.48
N ALA A 336 -9.81 -4.57 5.53
CA ALA A 336 -10.59 -5.79 5.35
C ALA A 336 -10.51 -6.75 6.55
N LEU A 337 -9.49 -6.62 7.40
CA LEU A 337 -9.44 -7.35 8.68
C LEU A 337 -10.64 -6.98 9.57
N GLY A 338 -11.01 -5.69 9.62
CA GLY A 338 -12.14 -5.22 10.41
C GLY A 338 -13.49 -5.72 9.88
N THR A 339 -13.69 -5.68 8.56
CA THR A 339 -14.92 -6.22 7.95
C THR A 339 -15.02 -7.73 8.15
N THR A 340 -13.91 -8.46 8.06
CA THR A 340 -13.89 -9.92 8.29
C THR A 340 -14.35 -10.28 9.69
N MET A 341 -13.91 -9.54 10.71
CA MET A 341 -14.36 -9.74 12.10
C MET A 341 -15.88 -9.53 12.23
N ILE A 342 -16.43 -8.48 11.62
CA ILE A 342 -17.87 -8.19 11.65
C ILE A 342 -18.65 -9.28 10.90
N ILE A 343 -18.24 -9.60 9.68
CA ILE A 343 -18.88 -10.58 8.81
C ILE A 343 -18.88 -11.96 9.47
N ALA A 344 -17.77 -12.37 10.11
CA ALA A 344 -17.69 -13.63 10.83
C ALA A 344 -18.77 -13.74 11.92
N VAL A 345 -18.89 -12.72 12.78
CA VAL A 345 -19.91 -12.70 13.85
C VAL A 345 -21.33 -12.69 13.28
N VAL A 346 -21.57 -11.91 12.21
CA VAL A 346 -22.87 -11.86 11.53
C VAL A 346 -23.24 -13.22 10.93
N LEU A 347 -22.33 -13.86 10.20
CA LEU A 347 -22.56 -15.18 9.61
C LEU A 347 -22.80 -16.24 10.69
N THR A 348 -22.03 -16.25 11.78
CA THR A 348 -22.28 -17.14 12.92
C THR A 348 -23.67 -16.90 13.51
N GLY A 349 -24.07 -15.64 13.72
CA GLY A 349 -25.39 -15.30 14.23
C GLY A 349 -26.54 -15.71 13.30
N ILE A 350 -26.33 -15.67 11.98
CA ILE A 350 -27.28 -16.17 10.98
C ILE A 350 -27.36 -17.71 11.06
N VAL A 351 -26.22 -18.40 11.07
CA VAL A 351 -26.13 -19.85 11.18
C VAL A 351 -26.83 -20.36 12.43
N ASP A 352 -26.57 -19.75 13.59
CA ASP A 352 -27.18 -20.13 14.87
C ASP A 352 -28.69 -19.91 14.87
N ARG A 353 -29.18 -18.90 14.15
CA ARG A 353 -30.61 -18.65 13.99
C ARG A 353 -31.28 -19.67 13.07
N ILE A 354 -30.64 -20.03 11.96
CA ILE A 354 -31.13 -21.08 11.06
C ILE A 354 -31.11 -22.45 11.75
N ARG A 355 -30.09 -22.73 12.57
CA ARG A 355 -29.98 -23.97 13.36
C ARG A 355 -31.12 -24.18 14.37
N LYS A 356 -31.77 -23.10 14.81
CA LYS A 356 -32.94 -23.14 15.69
C LYS A 356 -34.27 -23.32 14.93
N SER A 357 -34.23 -23.31 13.60
CA SER A 357 -35.39 -23.50 12.72
C SER A 357 -35.41 -24.91 12.12
N SER A 358 -36.48 -25.26 11.42
CA SER A 358 -36.61 -26.50 10.65
C SER A 358 -35.53 -26.66 9.56
N PHE A 359 -34.87 -25.57 9.16
CA PHE A 359 -33.81 -25.55 8.13
C PHE A 359 -32.39 -25.82 8.65
N ARG A 360 -32.22 -26.34 9.87
CA ARG A 360 -30.90 -26.52 10.52
C ARG A 360 -29.84 -27.20 9.66
N THR A 361 -30.21 -28.17 8.83
CA THR A 361 -29.31 -28.94 7.96
C THR A 361 -28.68 -28.07 6.87
N TYR A 362 -29.33 -26.98 6.49
CA TYR A 362 -28.88 -26.07 5.43
C TYR A 362 -28.17 -24.81 5.95
N ALA A 363 -27.99 -24.67 7.27
CA ALA A 363 -27.39 -23.49 7.87
C ALA A 363 -25.98 -23.18 7.32
N TRP A 364 -25.21 -24.21 6.95
CA TRP A 364 -23.87 -24.08 6.38
C TRP A 364 -23.86 -23.46 4.97
N MET A 365 -24.98 -23.51 4.24
CA MET A 365 -25.05 -23.00 2.86
C MET A 365 -24.83 -21.48 2.80
N VAL A 366 -25.22 -20.73 3.84
CA VAL A 366 -25.03 -19.28 3.88
C VAL A 366 -23.54 -18.89 3.89
N PRO A 367 -22.71 -19.33 4.86
CA PRO A 367 -21.28 -19.04 4.81
C PRO A 367 -20.59 -19.67 3.60
N ALA A 368 -21.03 -20.86 3.14
CA ALA A 368 -20.46 -21.47 1.94
C ALA A 368 -20.76 -20.67 0.67
N ALA A 369 -21.97 -20.13 0.51
CA ALA A 369 -22.34 -19.28 -0.62
C ALA A 369 -21.53 -17.97 -0.60
N PHE A 370 -21.42 -17.33 0.57
CA PHE A 370 -20.62 -16.11 0.72
C PHE A 370 -19.14 -16.36 0.38
N LEU A 371 -18.51 -17.37 1.00
CA LEU A 371 -17.10 -17.68 0.76
C LEU A 371 -16.85 -18.16 -0.67
N GLY A 372 -17.77 -18.98 -1.23
CA GLY A 372 -17.69 -19.44 -2.61
C GLY A 372 -17.77 -18.28 -3.60
N PHE A 373 -18.66 -17.31 -3.36
CA PHE A 373 -18.72 -16.08 -4.16
C PHE A 373 -17.43 -15.26 -4.06
N GLN A 374 -16.94 -14.98 -2.85
CA GLN A 374 -15.68 -14.23 -2.65
C GLN A 374 -14.51 -14.93 -3.36
N ALA A 375 -14.37 -16.25 -3.19
CA ALA A 375 -13.29 -17.03 -3.79
C ALA A 375 -13.37 -17.07 -5.33
N ALA A 376 -14.58 -17.23 -5.89
CA ALA A 376 -14.77 -17.21 -7.34
C ALA A 376 -14.42 -15.84 -7.94
N ARG A 377 -14.87 -14.74 -7.32
CA ARG A 377 -14.53 -13.37 -7.76
C ARG A 377 -13.04 -13.10 -7.68
N ALA A 378 -12.39 -13.48 -6.57
CA ALA A 378 -10.96 -13.33 -6.39
C ALA A 378 -10.16 -14.15 -7.41
N TYR A 379 -10.55 -15.40 -7.65
CA TYR A 379 -9.89 -16.26 -8.63
C TYR A 379 -10.00 -15.69 -10.05
N TRP A 380 -11.21 -15.31 -10.49
CA TRP A 380 -11.39 -14.72 -11.82
C TRP A 380 -10.60 -13.43 -11.98
N HIS A 381 -10.64 -12.53 -11.00
CA HIS A 381 -9.85 -11.32 -11.08
C HIS A 381 -8.34 -11.60 -11.14
N ALA A 382 -7.85 -12.60 -10.40
CA ALA A 382 -6.46 -13.04 -10.50
C ALA A 382 -6.11 -13.60 -11.89
N THR A 383 -7.07 -14.19 -12.61
CA THR A 383 -6.83 -14.66 -13.98
C THR A 383 -6.68 -13.53 -15.01
N ASP A 384 -7.18 -12.32 -14.71
CA ASP A 384 -6.99 -11.16 -15.58
C ASP A 384 -5.50 -10.81 -15.72
N TYR A 385 -4.71 -11.00 -14.65
CA TYR A 385 -3.27 -10.71 -14.61
C TYR A 385 -2.38 -11.70 -15.39
N ARG A 386 -2.95 -12.75 -16.00
CA ARG A 386 -2.19 -13.73 -16.78
C ARG A 386 -1.76 -13.22 -18.16
N ASP A 387 -2.43 -12.18 -18.65
CA ASP A 387 -2.23 -11.63 -19.98
C ASP A 387 -2.56 -10.13 -19.94
N ASP A 388 -1.67 -9.30 -20.44
CA ASP A 388 -1.78 -7.84 -20.40
C ASP A 388 -3.01 -7.30 -21.17
N LEU A 389 -3.36 -7.91 -22.30
CA LEU A 389 -4.54 -7.56 -23.08
C LEU A 389 -5.82 -7.90 -22.31
N LYS A 390 -5.91 -9.08 -21.70
CA LYS A 390 -7.03 -9.44 -20.81
C LYS A 390 -7.11 -8.52 -19.59
N PHE A 391 -5.99 -8.22 -18.95
CA PHE A 391 -5.92 -7.32 -17.81
C PHE A 391 -6.49 -5.94 -18.14
N TRP A 392 -6.01 -5.30 -19.21
CA TRP A 392 -6.48 -3.97 -19.57
C TRP A 392 -7.90 -3.97 -20.13
N LYS A 393 -8.32 -5.07 -20.80
CA LYS A 393 -9.72 -5.25 -21.19
C LYS A 393 -10.64 -5.30 -19.97
N ALA A 394 -10.34 -6.17 -19.00
CA ALA A 394 -11.11 -6.30 -17.76
C ALA A 394 -11.13 -4.98 -16.97
N THR A 395 -9.99 -4.28 -16.94
CA THR A 395 -9.87 -2.96 -16.30
C THR A 395 -10.82 -1.95 -16.96
N LYS A 396 -10.76 -1.75 -18.29
CA LYS A 396 -11.68 -0.79 -18.95
C LYS A 396 -13.15 -1.19 -18.81
N ASP A 397 -13.46 -2.49 -18.79
CA ASP A 397 -14.84 -2.97 -18.70
C ASP A 397 -15.39 -2.74 -17.28
N ALA A 398 -14.52 -2.80 -16.26
CA ALA A 398 -14.87 -2.49 -14.87
C ALA A 398 -14.92 -0.98 -14.58
N VAL A 399 -14.14 -0.17 -15.31
CA VAL A 399 -14.08 1.29 -15.18
C VAL A 399 -14.23 1.98 -16.54
N PRO A 400 -15.42 1.96 -17.16
CA PRO A 400 -15.64 2.44 -18.53
C PRO A 400 -15.46 3.94 -18.70
N MET A 401 -15.32 4.69 -17.60
CA MET A 401 -15.02 6.12 -17.63
C MET A 401 -13.55 6.41 -17.33
N SER A 402 -12.64 5.44 -17.33
CA SER A 402 -11.20 5.67 -17.13
C SER A 402 -10.48 5.85 -18.46
N ALA A 403 -10.08 7.09 -18.77
CA ALA A 403 -9.32 7.39 -19.98
C ALA A 403 -8.03 6.58 -20.07
N LYS A 404 -7.37 6.39 -18.92
CA LYS A 404 -6.14 5.62 -18.78
C LYS A 404 -6.35 4.12 -19.04
N ALA A 405 -7.47 3.55 -18.58
CA ALA A 405 -7.78 2.15 -18.85
C ALA A 405 -8.01 1.91 -20.36
N HIS A 406 -8.79 2.78 -21.01
CA HIS A 406 -9.01 2.75 -22.45
C HIS A 406 -7.70 2.89 -23.23
N LEU A 407 -6.84 3.85 -22.87
CA LEU A 407 -5.60 4.05 -23.60
C LEU A 407 -4.66 2.85 -23.47
N ASN A 408 -4.46 2.32 -22.27
CA ASN A 408 -3.59 1.17 -22.10
C ASN A 408 -4.13 -0.09 -22.80
N TYR A 409 -5.44 -0.32 -22.78
CA TYR A 409 -6.06 -1.38 -23.57
C TYR A 409 -5.79 -1.19 -25.07
N SER A 410 -5.87 0.06 -25.56
CA SER A 410 -5.56 0.38 -26.96
C SER A 410 -4.12 0.02 -27.34
N VAL A 411 -3.14 0.33 -26.46
CA VAL A 411 -1.73 -0.01 -26.67
C VAL A 411 -1.55 -1.53 -26.71
N MET A 412 -2.15 -2.25 -25.77
CA MET A 412 -2.06 -3.72 -25.74
C MET A 412 -2.69 -4.34 -26.98
N ALA A 413 -3.85 -3.84 -27.41
CA ALA A 413 -4.52 -4.31 -28.63
C ALA A 413 -3.64 -4.08 -29.86
N GLY A 414 -3.00 -2.90 -29.98
CA GLY A 414 -2.05 -2.61 -31.05
C GLY A 414 -0.83 -3.52 -31.06
N ALA A 415 -0.29 -3.86 -29.88
CA ALA A 415 0.80 -4.83 -29.75
C ALA A 415 0.40 -6.23 -30.25
N ARG A 416 -0.91 -6.55 -30.27
CA ARG A 416 -1.49 -7.78 -30.83
C ARG A 416 -2.04 -7.57 -32.26
N LYS A 417 -1.61 -6.50 -32.94
CA LYS A 417 -2.00 -6.13 -34.32
C LYS A 417 -3.49 -5.85 -34.52
N GLN A 418 -4.24 -5.58 -33.44
CA GLN A 418 -5.65 -5.23 -33.50
C GLN A 418 -5.80 -3.70 -33.67
N MET A 419 -5.44 -3.20 -34.85
CA MET A 419 -5.32 -1.74 -35.07
C MET A 419 -6.66 -1.00 -35.01
N GLU A 420 -7.75 -1.61 -35.45
CA GLU A 420 -9.09 -0.97 -35.33
C GLU A 420 -9.52 -0.81 -33.88
N VAL A 421 -9.30 -1.84 -33.06
CA VAL A 421 -9.57 -1.78 -31.61
C VAL A 421 -8.70 -0.71 -30.98
N ARG A 422 -7.41 -0.66 -31.33
CA ARG A 422 -6.50 0.37 -30.85
C ARG A 422 -6.98 1.78 -31.24
N LEU A 423 -7.45 1.98 -32.46
CA LEU A 423 -7.92 3.28 -32.92
C LEU A 423 -9.16 3.71 -32.13
N GLN A 424 -10.17 2.85 -32.07
CA GLN A 424 -11.41 3.10 -31.33
C GLN A 424 -11.15 3.44 -29.86
N GLU A 425 -10.33 2.63 -29.17
CA GLU A 425 -10.08 2.78 -27.74
C GLU A 425 -9.20 4.01 -27.44
N SER A 426 -8.25 4.35 -28.33
CA SER A 426 -7.49 5.60 -28.20
C SER A 426 -8.38 6.84 -28.39
N HIS A 427 -9.37 6.78 -29.29
CA HIS A 427 -10.36 7.86 -29.45
C HIS A 427 -11.23 8.02 -28.20
N ILE A 428 -11.67 6.92 -27.59
CA ILE A 428 -12.42 6.97 -26.33
C ILE A 428 -11.58 7.62 -25.24
N ALA A 429 -10.33 7.20 -25.07
CA ALA A 429 -9.42 7.81 -24.09
C ALA A 429 -9.24 9.32 -24.31
N ARG A 430 -9.05 9.74 -25.56
CA ARG A 430 -8.93 11.16 -25.93
C ARG A 430 -10.21 11.94 -25.67
N ASN A 431 -11.38 11.34 -25.92
CA ASN A 431 -12.66 12.01 -25.67
C ASN A 431 -12.95 12.12 -24.17
N LEU A 432 -12.54 11.13 -23.36
CA LEU A 432 -12.67 11.17 -21.90
C LEU A 432 -11.66 12.13 -21.24
N ALA A 433 -10.47 12.29 -21.83
CA ALA A 433 -9.42 13.18 -21.34
C ALA A 433 -8.83 14.04 -22.49
N PRO A 434 -9.55 15.09 -22.93
CA PRO A 434 -9.18 15.89 -24.10
C PRO A 434 -7.89 16.71 -23.92
N GLU A 435 -7.48 16.98 -22.68
CA GLU A 435 -6.23 17.69 -22.36
C GLU A 435 -5.07 16.73 -22.05
N TRP A 436 -5.24 15.43 -22.24
CA TRP A 436 -4.18 14.46 -22.01
C TRP A 436 -3.34 14.23 -23.27
N ALA A 437 -2.12 14.79 -23.29
CA ALA A 437 -1.19 14.71 -24.41
C ALA A 437 -1.00 13.30 -24.96
N MET A 438 -0.85 12.32 -24.05
CA MET A 438 -0.63 10.92 -24.41
C MET A 438 -1.78 10.34 -25.24
N ALA A 439 -3.04 10.65 -24.91
CA ALA A 439 -4.17 10.14 -25.68
C ALA A 439 -4.15 10.63 -27.13
N HIS A 440 -3.81 11.91 -27.36
CA HIS A 440 -3.67 12.46 -28.71
C HIS A 440 -2.51 11.83 -29.47
N ILE A 441 -1.32 11.75 -28.87
CA ILE A 441 -0.14 11.17 -29.51
C ILE A 441 -0.37 9.71 -29.88
N TYR A 442 -0.96 8.91 -29.00
CA TYR A 442 -1.23 7.50 -29.29
C TYR A 442 -2.33 7.29 -30.33
N THR A 443 -3.33 8.17 -30.44
CA THR A 443 -4.26 8.16 -31.57
C THR A 443 -3.53 8.45 -32.89
N GLY A 444 -2.66 9.47 -32.93
CA GLY A 444 -1.83 9.78 -34.09
C GLY A 444 -0.91 8.61 -34.48
N ASP A 445 -0.24 7.99 -33.49
CA ASP A 445 0.62 6.81 -33.70
C ASP A 445 -0.18 5.62 -34.22
N THR A 446 -1.45 5.48 -33.82
CA THR A 446 -2.32 4.43 -34.34
C THR A 446 -2.62 4.64 -35.82
N LEU A 447 -3.04 5.85 -36.21
CA LEU A 447 -3.30 6.20 -37.61
C LEU A 447 -2.03 6.03 -38.47
N CYS A 448 -0.89 6.44 -37.92
CA CYS A 448 0.39 6.25 -38.57
C CYS A 448 0.73 4.78 -38.85
N ARG A 449 0.55 3.90 -37.86
CA ARG A 449 0.75 2.45 -38.02
C ARG A 449 -0.26 1.81 -38.97
N MET A 450 -1.40 2.45 -39.21
CA MET A 450 -2.39 2.04 -40.21
C MET A 450 -2.08 2.60 -41.61
N GLY A 451 -1.00 3.37 -41.79
CA GLY A 451 -0.65 4.04 -43.06
C GLY A 451 -1.49 5.28 -43.34
N ARG A 452 -2.35 5.70 -42.41
CA ARG A 452 -3.23 6.88 -42.51
C ARG A 452 -2.54 8.12 -41.97
N VAL A 453 -1.32 8.38 -42.42
CA VAL A 453 -0.43 9.38 -41.79
C VAL A 453 -0.95 10.81 -41.98
N ASP A 454 -1.61 11.09 -43.10
CA ASP A 454 -2.21 12.40 -43.36
C ASP A 454 -3.26 12.79 -42.29
N GLU A 455 -3.93 11.80 -41.69
CA GLU A 455 -4.90 12.01 -40.60
C GLU A 455 -4.24 12.16 -39.22
N SER A 456 -2.95 11.82 -39.08
CA SER A 456 -2.25 11.80 -37.80
C SER A 456 -1.83 13.20 -37.32
N TRP A 457 -1.54 14.12 -38.24
CA TRP A 457 -1.03 15.46 -37.92
C TRP A 457 -1.87 16.25 -36.90
N PRO A 458 -3.20 16.39 -37.03
CA PRO A 458 -3.97 17.16 -36.04
C PRO A 458 -3.86 16.59 -34.63
N HIS A 459 -3.69 15.27 -34.50
CA HIS A 459 -3.48 14.63 -33.20
C HIS A 459 -2.07 14.85 -32.66
N TYR A 460 -1.05 14.76 -33.51
CA TYR A 460 0.31 15.08 -33.10
C TYR A 460 0.49 16.54 -32.70
N ALA A 461 -0.02 17.48 -33.50
CA ALA A 461 0.03 18.90 -33.18
C ALA A 461 -0.61 19.19 -31.80
N ARG A 462 -1.81 18.66 -31.55
CA ARG A 462 -2.47 18.83 -30.24
C ARG A 462 -1.70 18.16 -29.11
N GLY A 463 -1.15 16.96 -29.35
CA GLY A 463 -0.31 16.26 -28.38
C GLY A 463 0.97 17.01 -28.03
N PHE A 464 1.63 17.62 -29.02
CA PHE A 464 2.80 18.47 -28.83
C PHE A 464 2.48 19.73 -28.01
N GLU A 465 1.32 20.35 -28.23
CA GLU A 465 0.90 21.51 -27.44
C GLU A 465 0.66 21.17 -25.97
N LEU A 466 0.02 20.02 -25.71
CA LEU A 466 -0.31 19.57 -24.35
C LEU A 466 0.88 18.98 -23.60
N GLY A 467 1.80 18.33 -24.33
CA GLY A 467 2.94 17.59 -23.80
C GLY A 467 4.27 18.07 -24.34
N TYR A 468 4.46 19.39 -24.47
CA TYR A 468 5.64 20.00 -25.12
C TYR A 468 6.98 19.63 -24.47
N ASN A 469 6.97 19.09 -23.25
CA ASN A 469 8.17 18.64 -22.55
C ASN A 469 8.24 17.12 -22.31
N ASP A 470 7.31 16.34 -22.88
CA ASP A 470 7.36 14.88 -22.82
C ASP A 470 8.21 14.34 -23.97
N LYS A 471 9.50 14.16 -23.69
CA LYS A 471 10.48 13.62 -24.62
C LYS A 471 10.00 12.35 -25.34
N SER A 472 9.40 11.41 -24.61
CA SER A 472 9.07 10.09 -25.17
C SER A 472 7.91 10.17 -26.16
N LEU A 473 6.88 10.95 -25.82
CA LEU A 473 5.74 11.18 -26.69
C LEU A 473 6.11 11.97 -27.95
N ILE A 474 6.96 12.98 -27.78
CA ILE A 474 7.42 13.80 -28.90
C ILE A 474 8.23 12.96 -29.89
N SER A 475 9.19 12.19 -29.39
CA SER A 475 10.01 11.30 -30.22
C SER A 475 9.17 10.29 -31.01
N LEU A 476 8.14 9.70 -30.39
CA LEU A 476 7.27 8.73 -31.06
C LEU A 476 6.57 9.33 -32.29
N ALA A 477 5.99 10.52 -32.15
CA ALA A 477 5.28 11.20 -33.22
C ALA A 477 6.21 11.68 -34.34
N LEU A 478 7.36 12.29 -33.98
CA LEU A 478 8.34 12.76 -34.96
C LEU A 478 8.94 11.61 -35.77
N GLN A 479 9.25 10.48 -35.12
CA GLN A 479 9.76 9.30 -35.82
C GLN A 479 8.75 8.77 -36.84
N CYS A 480 7.48 8.67 -36.47
CA CYS A 480 6.42 8.28 -37.41
C CYS A 480 6.37 9.21 -38.64
N LEU A 481 6.35 10.53 -38.42
CA LEU A 481 6.29 11.51 -39.52
C LEU A 481 7.52 11.42 -40.42
N PHE A 482 8.69 11.16 -39.84
CA PHE A 482 9.92 10.92 -40.58
C PHE A 482 9.85 9.65 -41.43
N ASP A 483 9.46 8.52 -40.84
CA ASP A 483 9.41 7.21 -41.51
C ASP A 483 8.50 7.22 -42.75
N TYR A 484 7.40 7.98 -42.69
CA TYR A 484 6.47 8.18 -43.80
C TYR A 484 6.80 9.37 -44.71
N LYS A 485 7.93 10.05 -44.49
CA LYS A 485 8.40 11.23 -45.25
C LYS A 485 7.43 12.42 -45.21
N LYS A 486 6.60 12.50 -44.17
CA LYS A 486 5.63 13.58 -43.92
C LYS A 486 6.15 14.68 -43.02
N LEU A 487 7.32 14.49 -42.39
CA LEU A 487 7.90 15.48 -41.47
C LEU A 487 8.13 16.85 -42.13
N LYS A 488 8.73 16.89 -43.33
CA LYS A 488 9.04 18.13 -44.05
C LYS A 488 7.78 18.86 -44.55
N GLU A 489 6.69 18.13 -44.80
CA GLU A 489 5.39 18.76 -45.16
C GLU A 489 4.82 19.61 -44.02
N HIS A 490 5.21 19.31 -42.77
CA HIS A 490 4.78 20.02 -41.57
C HIS A 490 5.89 20.90 -40.96
N GLU A 491 6.97 21.16 -41.69
CA GLU A 491 8.10 21.95 -41.18
C GLU A 491 7.69 23.35 -40.68
N PRO A 492 6.90 24.16 -41.42
CA PRO A 492 6.49 25.48 -40.94
C PRO A 492 5.74 25.41 -39.61
N GLN A 493 4.85 24.42 -39.46
CA GLN A 493 4.05 24.24 -38.25
C GLN A 493 4.90 23.70 -37.09
N LEU A 494 5.82 22.77 -37.34
CA LEU A 494 6.75 22.24 -36.34
C LEU A 494 7.69 23.32 -35.82
N ARG A 495 8.25 24.16 -36.71
CA ARG A 495 9.08 25.31 -36.31
C ARG A 495 8.28 26.34 -35.50
N ALA A 496 7.02 26.60 -35.88
CA ALA A 496 6.14 27.47 -35.11
C ALA A 496 5.83 26.91 -33.71
N LEU A 497 5.57 25.60 -33.60
CA LEU A 497 5.37 24.92 -32.31
C LEU A 497 6.63 24.94 -31.44
N ALA A 498 7.80 24.70 -32.03
CA ALA A 498 9.10 24.82 -31.36
C ALA A 498 9.33 26.24 -30.83
N ALA A 499 9.06 27.27 -31.64
CA ALA A 499 9.21 28.67 -31.25
C ALA A 499 8.23 29.09 -30.16
N LYS A 500 7.02 28.49 -30.11
CA LYS A 500 6.02 28.73 -29.06
C LYS A 500 6.48 28.24 -27.68
N TYR A 501 7.33 27.21 -27.62
CA TYR A 501 7.79 26.59 -26.37
C TYR A 501 9.32 26.55 -26.29
N PRO A 502 10.01 27.70 -26.20
CA PRO A 502 11.46 27.73 -26.17
C PRO A 502 12.01 26.99 -24.94
N GLY A 503 13.13 26.28 -25.11
CA GLY A 503 13.79 25.51 -24.03
C GLY A 503 13.11 24.18 -23.67
N SER A 504 12.09 23.77 -24.42
CA SER A 504 11.40 22.48 -24.21
C SER A 504 12.02 21.34 -25.02
N TRP A 505 11.70 20.09 -24.63
CA TRP A 505 12.01 18.92 -25.46
C TRP A 505 11.39 18.99 -26.86
N LEU A 506 10.21 19.61 -27.02
CA LEU A 506 9.61 19.80 -28.34
C LEU A 506 10.45 20.70 -29.22
N ALA A 507 10.90 21.85 -28.68
CA ALA A 507 11.75 22.78 -29.42
C ALA A 507 13.07 22.14 -29.84
N HIS A 508 13.66 21.33 -28.97
CA HIS A 508 14.89 20.63 -29.28
C HIS A 508 14.69 19.52 -30.33
N LEU A 509 13.78 18.56 -30.07
CA LEU A 509 13.61 17.38 -30.90
C LEU A 509 13.00 17.70 -32.26
N ALA A 510 12.04 18.63 -32.35
CA ALA A 510 11.44 18.98 -33.63
C ALA A 510 12.46 19.57 -34.59
N ILE A 511 13.30 20.50 -34.12
CA ILE A 511 14.34 21.14 -34.92
C ILE A 511 15.45 20.15 -35.27
N ASP A 512 15.94 19.38 -34.30
CA ASP A 512 16.97 18.37 -34.55
C ASP A 512 16.51 17.32 -35.56
N THR A 513 15.27 16.83 -35.45
CA THR A 513 14.75 15.83 -36.39
C THR A 513 14.53 16.41 -37.79
N LEU A 514 14.14 17.69 -37.90
CA LEU A 514 14.00 18.37 -39.19
C LEU A 514 15.35 18.57 -39.88
N ASP A 515 16.36 19.02 -39.14
CA ASP A 515 17.65 19.43 -39.68
C ASP A 515 18.62 18.23 -39.86
N ASN A 516 18.57 17.25 -38.95
CA ASN A 516 19.50 16.12 -38.90
C ASN A 516 18.85 14.75 -39.10
N GLY A 517 17.52 14.65 -39.19
CA GLY A 517 16.82 13.36 -39.25
C GLY A 517 17.25 12.47 -40.42
N ASP A 518 17.59 13.06 -41.58
CA ASP A 518 18.08 12.32 -42.75
C ASP A 518 19.43 11.60 -42.47
N LYS A 519 20.27 12.15 -41.59
CA LYS A 519 21.56 11.55 -41.17
C LYS A 519 21.37 10.50 -40.07
N GLN A 520 20.39 10.72 -39.19
CA GLN A 520 20.18 9.93 -37.97
C GLN A 520 19.15 8.79 -38.15
N GLY A 521 18.42 8.77 -39.26
CA GLY A 521 17.28 7.86 -39.45
C GLY A 521 16.08 8.25 -38.60
N GLY A 522 15.75 9.54 -38.57
CA GLY A 522 14.68 10.14 -37.78
C GLY A 522 15.19 10.74 -36.48
N VAL A 523 14.51 10.48 -35.37
CA VAL A 523 14.90 10.99 -34.06
C VAL A 523 16.17 10.28 -33.57
N GLN A 524 17.08 10.97 -32.88
CA GLN A 524 18.28 10.34 -32.30
C GLN A 524 17.95 9.09 -31.48
N ARG A 525 18.76 8.03 -31.64
CA ARG A 525 18.53 6.69 -31.05
C ARG A 525 18.39 6.71 -29.52
N GLU A 526 19.13 7.57 -28.85
CA GLU A 526 19.05 7.77 -27.39
C GLU A 526 17.70 8.34 -26.95
N HIS A 527 17.02 9.04 -27.83
CA HIS A 527 15.78 9.75 -27.57
C HIS A 527 14.56 8.97 -28.07
N LYS A 528 14.76 7.90 -28.85
CA LYS A 528 13.68 7.01 -29.30
C LYS A 528 13.01 6.32 -28.10
N ALA A 529 11.69 6.38 -28.07
CA ALA A 529 10.88 5.62 -27.13
C ALA A 529 11.02 4.12 -27.41
N ARG A 530 11.02 3.30 -26.35
CA ARG A 530 11.06 1.84 -26.45
C ARG A 530 9.75 1.30 -27.00
N SER A 531 9.81 0.26 -27.83
CA SER A 531 8.62 -0.53 -28.12
C SER A 531 8.21 -1.32 -26.86
N TYR A 532 6.90 -1.54 -26.67
CA TYR A 532 6.40 -2.29 -25.52
C TYR A 532 6.95 -3.73 -25.43
N ASN A 533 7.29 -4.33 -26.57
CA ASN A 533 7.85 -5.70 -26.62
C ASN A 533 9.40 -5.73 -26.61
N GLU A 534 10.07 -4.58 -26.55
CA GLU A 534 11.53 -4.53 -26.45
C GLU A 534 11.96 -4.68 -24.98
N GLY A 535 12.87 -5.63 -24.71
CA GLY A 535 13.46 -5.81 -23.38
C GLY A 535 14.29 -4.59 -22.92
N PRO A 536 14.76 -4.56 -21.67
CA PRO A 536 15.63 -3.49 -21.18
C PRO A 536 16.87 -3.36 -22.08
N LYS A 537 17.29 -2.12 -22.39
CA LYS A 537 18.60 -1.88 -23.01
C LYS A 537 19.66 -2.42 -22.04
N LYS A 538 20.60 -3.23 -22.51
CA LYS A 538 21.82 -3.49 -21.74
C LYS A 538 22.60 -2.19 -21.72
N ASP A 539 23.03 -1.74 -20.55
CA ASP A 539 23.84 -0.54 -20.36
C ASP A 539 25.29 -0.75 -20.84
N ASP A 540 25.46 -1.26 -22.06
CA ASP A 540 26.75 -1.42 -22.71
C ASP A 540 26.89 -0.30 -23.74
N GLU A 541 27.13 0.93 -23.29
CA GLU A 541 27.68 2.08 -24.05
C GLU A 541 27.67 3.33 -23.15
N LYS A 542 28.51 3.33 -22.12
CA LYS A 542 29.04 4.54 -21.49
C LYS A 542 30.52 4.32 -21.29
N GLU A 543 31.31 4.67 -22.30
CA GLU A 543 32.70 5.16 -22.22
C GLU A 543 33.28 5.13 -23.64
N GLU A 544 32.93 6.12 -24.45
CA GLU A 544 33.79 6.51 -25.59
C GLU A 544 33.46 7.97 -25.96
N GLU A 545 33.77 8.89 -25.05
CA GLU A 545 34.10 10.26 -25.44
C GLU A 545 35.04 10.89 -24.39
N SER A 546 36.15 11.46 -24.89
CA SER A 546 37.22 12.22 -24.21
C SER A 546 38.43 11.47 -23.64
N SER A 547 39.35 11.06 -24.51
CA SER A 547 40.78 11.30 -24.26
C SER A 547 41.62 11.26 -25.56
N ASP A 548 41.36 12.19 -26.48
CA ASP A 548 42.41 12.65 -27.38
C ASP A 548 43.10 13.84 -26.72
N THR A 549 44.22 13.57 -26.05
CA THR A 549 45.35 14.49 -25.96
C THR A 549 46.60 13.73 -25.55
N ALA A 550 47.63 13.90 -26.36
CA ALA A 550 48.88 13.16 -26.38
C ALA A 550 49.76 13.37 -25.14
N THR A 551 50.53 12.36 -24.74
CA THR A 551 52.00 12.27 -24.96
C THR A 551 52.65 11.15 -24.12
N GLY A 552 53.51 10.34 -24.76
CA GLY A 552 54.80 9.96 -24.16
C GLY A 552 55.01 8.55 -23.60
N SER A 553 55.63 7.70 -24.44
CA SER A 553 56.81 6.86 -24.09
C SER A 553 56.65 5.54 -23.29
N ALA A 554 56.73 4.45 -24.06
CA ALA A 554 57.58 3.23 -23.90
C ALA A 554 57.50 2.38 -22.62
N THR A 555 57.10 1.10 -22.73
CA THR A 555 58.02 -0.07 -22.84
C THR A 555 57.24 -1.40 -23.04
N GLU A 556 57.95 -2.38 -23.61
CA GLU A 556 57.55 -3.68 -24.18
C GLU A 556 57.13 -4.82 -23.18
N PRO A 557 56.71 -6.02 -23.69
CA PRO A 557 55.76 -6.93 -23.03
C PRO A 557 56.35 -8.25 -22.48
N ALA A 558 55.58 -8.94 -21.63
CA ALA A 558 55.73 -10.36 -21.24
C ALA A 558 54.50 -10.77 -20.40
N ALA A 559 53.98 -11.99 -20.32
CA ALA A 559 54.18 -13.25 -21.01
C ALA A 559 52.97 -14.15 -20.64
N LYS A 560 52.74 -15.19 -21.45
CA LYS A 560 51.80 -16.30 -21.22
C LYS A 560 51.98 -16.95 -19.85
N THR A 561 50.89 -17.39 -19.22
CA THR A 561 50.88 -18.69 -18.51
C THR A 561 49.46 -19.27 -18.40
N THR A 562 49.41 -20.57 -18.66
CA THR A 562 48.32 -21.53 -18.71
C THR A 562 48.08 -22.23 -17.36
N ALA A 563 46.83 -22.61 -17.05
CA ALA A 563 46.38 -23.85 -16.35
C ALA A 563 44.87 -23.68 -16.00
N SER A 564 43.91 -24.47 -16.51
CA SER A 564 43.37 -25.76 -15.98
C SER A 564 43.16 -25.73 -14.46
N GLU A 565 42.01 -26.08 -13.85
CA GLU A 565 41.05 -27.19 -13.97
C GLU A 565 39.68 -26.67 -13.45
N GLY A 566 38.48 -27.11 -13.84
CA GLY A 566 37.96 -28.47 -13.76
C GLY A 566 37.19 -28.70 -12.43
N GLY A 567 35.90 -28.34 -12.39
CA GLY A 567 34.98 -28.56 -11.25
C GLY A 567 33.62 -27.94 -11.47
#